data_AF-A0A7W1S946-F1
#
_entry.id   AF-A0A7W1S946-F1
#
_cell.length_a   1.000
_cell.length_b   1.000
_cell.length_c   1.000
_cell.angle_alpha   90.00
_cell.angle_beta   90.00
_cell.angle_gamma   90.00
#
_symmetry.space_group_name_H-M   'P 1'
#
loop_
_entity.id
_entity.type
_entity.pdbx_description
1 polymer ?
#
loop_
_entity_poly.entity_id
_entity_poly.type
_entity_poly.pdbx_seq_one_letter_code
_entity_poly.pdbx_strand_id
1 'polypeptide(L)'
;LKSDQVSININGSGSAAIPTINSQSLNADLSGNGTLQVGGQTSDQKINLSGSGSFNGENLVSKTAVANTNGSGDILVKVSDTLVATSNGSGDITYIGSPTVTQRRNGSGTITQKS
;
A
#
# COMPACT_ATOMS: atom_id res chain seq x y z
N LEU A 1 1.44 -17.84 0.81
CA LEU A 1 1.49 -18.01 -0.67
C LEU A 1 2.92 -17.81 -1.15
N LYS A 2 3.42 -18.66 -2.07
CA LYS A 2 4.72 -18.45 -2.74
C LYS A 2 4.46 -18.36 -4.24
N SER A 3 4.77 -17.22 -4.85
CA SER A 3 4.53 -16.93 -6.26
C SER A 3 5.44 -15.79 -6.68
N ASP A 4 5.94 -15.77 -7.92
CA ASP A 4 6.71 -14.62 -8.41
C ASP A 4 5.85 -13.36 -8.39
N GLN A 5 4.56 -13.48 -8.73
CA GLN A 5 3.63 -12.36 -8.74
C GLN A 5 2.36 -12.68 -7.95
N VAL A 6 1.92 -11.73 -7.13
CA VAL A 6 0.65 -11.76 -6.41
C VAL A 6 -0.17 -10.54 -6.84
N SER A 7 -1.40 -10.77 -7.29
CA SER A 7 -2.36 -9.71 -7.60
C SER A 7 -3.57 -9.85 -6.70
N ILE A 8 -3.96 -8.77 -6.02
CA ILE A 8 -5.14 -8.72 -5.16
C ILE A 8 -6.02 -7.58 -5.62
N ASN A 9 -7.29 -7.88 -5.84
CA ASN A 9 -8.29 -6.91 -6.24
C ASN A 9 -9.43 -6.94 -5.22
N ILE A 10 -9.73 -5.80 -4.58
CA ILE A 10 -10.92 -5.65 -3.74
C ILE A 10 -11.82 -4.61 -4.40
N ASN A 11 -13.02 -5.02 -4.80
CA ASN A 11 -14.04 -4.12 -5.33
C ASN A 11 -15.24 -4.11 -4.37
N GLY A 12 -15.68 -2.92 -3.95
CA GLY A 12 -16.81 -2.74 -3.03
C GLY A 12 -16.38 -2.61 -1.57
N SER A 13 -17.08 -3.28 -0.65
CA SER A 13 -16.89 -3.18 0.80
C SER A 13 -16.30 -4.44 1.44
N GLY A 14 -15.76 -5.35 0.62
CA GLY A 14 -15.16 -6.60 1.09
C GLY A 14 -13.86 -6.36 1.86
N SER A 15 -13.55 -7.27 2.79
CA SER A 15 -12.31 -7.24 3.55
C SER A 15 -11.53 -8.54 3.35
N ALA A 16 -10.22 -8.44 3.24
CA ALA A 16 -9.34 -9.60 3.14
C ALA A 16 -8.13 -9.45 4.07
N ALA A 17 -7.72 -10.55 4.68
CA ALA A 17 -6.51 -10.65 5.47
C ALA A 17 -5.66 -11.81 4.94
N ILE A 18 -4.44 -11.51 4.52
CA ILE A 18 -3.49 -12.49 3.99
C ILE A 18 -2.25 -12.46 4.89
N PRO A 19 -2.14 -13.38 5.86
CA PRO A 19 -1.09 -13.31 6.89
C PRO A 19 0.33 -13.40 6.33
N THR A 20 0.55 -14.16 5.24
CA THR A 20 1.90 -14.35 4.70
C THR A 20 1.90 -14.58 3.19
N ILE A 21 2.53 -13.66 2.47
CA ILE A 21 3.02 -13.83 1.11
C ILE A 21 4.54 -13.91 1.07
N ASN A 22 5.07 -14.58 0.05
CA ASN A 22 6.48 -14.56 -0.32
C ASN A 22 6.55 -14.45 -1.84
N SER A 23 6.83 -13.25 -2.35
CA SER A 23 6.76 -12.95 -3.78
C SER A 23 7.88 -12.05 -4.28
N GLN A 24 8.01 -11.95 -5.60
CA GLN A 24 8.83 -10.88 -6.20
C GLN A 24 8.03 -9.59 -6.31
N SER A 25 6.79 -9.66 -6.79
CA SER A 25 5.93 -8.48 -6.92
C SER A 25 4.54 -8.69 -6.31
N LEU A 26 4.07 -7.69 -5.58
CA LEU A 26 2.67 -7.54 -5.16
C LEU A 26 2.04 -6.37 -5.92
N ASN A 27 0.89 -6.61 -6.55
CA ASN A 27 -0.01 -5.55 -7.03
C ASN A 27 -1.35 -5.63 -6.27
N ALA A 28 -1.71 -4.56 -5.57
CA ALA A 28 -2.97 -4.45 -4.85
C ALA A 28 -3.79 -3.27 -5.38
N ASP A 29 -4.94 -3.58 -5.96
CA ASP A 29 -5.89 -2.61 -6.49
C ASP A 29 -7.17 -2.67 -5.65
N LEU A 30 -7.44 -1.59 -4.92
CA LEU A 30 -8.61 -1.46 -4.05
C LEU A 30 -9.52 -0.37 -4.59
N SER A 31 -10.74 -0.75 -4.96
CA SER A 31 -11.81 0.17 -5.33
C SER A 31 -12.99 0.07 -4.36
N GLY A 32 -13.38 1.18 -3.74
CA GLY A 32 -14.49 1.24 -2.78
C GLY A 32 -14.06 1.44 -1.31
N ASN A 33 -14.73 0.77 -0.38
CA ASN A 33 -14.62 0.99 1.07
C ASN A 33 -14.04 -0.22 1.81
N GLY A 34 -13.51 -1.20 1.06
CA GLY A 34 -12.96 -2.43 1.61
C GLY A 34 -11.60 -2.24 2.29
N THR A 35 -11.21 -3.25 3.06
CA THR A 35 -9.94 -3.27 3.80
C THR A 35 -9.09 -4.46 3.38
N LEU A 36 -7.83 -4.22 3.03
CA LEU A 36 -6.86 -5.26 2.76
C LEU A 36 -5.74 -5.23 3.80
N GLN A 37 -5.51 -6.35 4.49
CA GLN A 37 -4.36 -6.55 5.35
C GLN A 37 -3.45 -7.62 4.74
N VAL A 38 -2.16 -7.31 4.56
CA VAL A 38 -1.17 -8.25 3.99
C VAL A 38 0.09 -8.28 4.84
N GLY A 39 0.60 -9.49 5.09
CA GLY A 39 1.89 -9.71 5.74
C GLY A 39 2.84 -10.58 4.92
N GLY A 40 4.11 -10.65 5.34
CA GLY A 40 5.15 -11.46 4.72
C GLY A 40 6.24 -10.62 4.05
N GLN A 41 6.68 -11.03 2.87
CA GLN A 41 7.75 -10.36 2.13
C GLN A 41 7.47 -10.31 0.62
N THR A 42 7.84 -9.19 -0.01
CA THR A 42 7.89 -9.03 -1.46
C THR A 42 9.10 -8.18 -1.85
N SER A 43 9.62 -8.29 -3.08
CA SER A 43 10.68 -7.36 -3.52
C SER A 43 10.06 -5.99 -3.84
N ASP A 44 9.02 -5.99 -4.66
CA ASP A 44 8.30 -4.80 -5.11
C ASP A 44 6.83 -4.87 -4.67
N GLN A 45 6.29 -3.74 -4.20
CA GLN A 45 4.86 -3.60 -3.96
C GLN A 45 4.27 -2.38 -4.68
N LYS A 46 3.13 -2.56 -5.32
CA LYS A 46 2.35 -1.49 -5.95
C LYS A 46 0.94 -1.49 -5.38
N ILE A 47 0.54 -0.36 -4.81
CA ILE A 47 -0.75 -0.17 -4.16
C ILE A 47 -1.48 0.98 -4.87
N ASN A 48 -2.67 0.71 -5.39
CA ASN A 48 -3.58 1.75 -5.87
C ASN A 48 -4.89 1.66 -5.07
N LEU A 49 -5.18 2.72 -4.32
CA LEU A 49 -6.40 2.86 -3.54
C LEU A 49 -7.27 3.95 -4.14
N SER A 50 -8.44 3.56 -4.63
CA SER A 50 -9.44 4.46 -5.18
C SER A 50 -10.75 4.29 -4.41
N GLY A 51 -11.00 5.19 -3.46
CA GLY A 51 -12.17 5.12 -2.57
C GLY A 51 -11.83 5.53 -1.15
N SER A 52 -12.60 5.03 -0.19
CA SER A 52 -12.44 5.32 1.25
C SER A 52 -12.01 4.09 2.06
N GLY A 53 -11.59 3.02 1.38
CA GLY A 53 -11.08 1.80 1.99
C GLY A 53 -9.70 1.99 2.63
N SER A 54 -9.07 0.88 3.02
CA SER A 54 -7.73 0.93 3.61
C SER A 54 -6.84 -0.23 3.16
N PHE A 55 -5.55 0.06 2.97
CA PHE A 55 -4.51 -0.94 2.80
C PHE A 55 -3.58 -0.92 4.00
N ASN A 56 -3.42 -2.06 4.67
CA ASN A 56 -2.48 -2.24 5.77
C ASN A 56 -1.44 -3.32 5.43
N GLY A 57 -0.24 -2.86 5.11
CA GLY A 57 0.95 -3.67 4.89
C GLY A 57 2.00 -3.51 6.00
N GLU A 58 1.60 -3.22 7.25
CA GLU A 58 2.53 -3.06 8.38
C GLU A 58 3.44 -4.29 8.57
N ASN A 59 2.89 -5.48 8.34
CA ASN A 59 3.57 -6.75 8.46
C ASN A 59 4.15 -7.26 7.13
N LEU A 60 4.08 -6.47 6.05
CA LEU A 60 4.60 -6.80 4.73
C LEU A 60 5.88 -6.01 4.45
N VAL A 61 7.03 -6.69 4.47
CA VAL A 61 8.31 -6.06 4.15
C VAL A 61 8.53 -6.02 2.64
N SER A 62 8.92 -4.87 2.12
CA SER A 62 9.32 -4.68 0.72
C SER A 62 10.61 -3.90 0.58
N LYS A 63 11.31 -4.07 -0.55
CA LYS A 63 12.45 -3.22 -0.90
C LYS A 63 11.97 -1.93 -1.52
N THR A 64 11.07 -2.04 -2.50
CA THR A 64 10.51 -0.89 -3.21
C THR A 64 8.99 -0.85 -3.07
N ALA A 65 8.45 0.37 -3.06
CA ALA A 65 7.01 0.58 -3.06
C ALA A 65 6.58 1.74 -3.95
N VAL A 66 5.46 1.55 -4.63
CA VAL A 66 4.67 2.60 -5.26
C VAL A 66 3.29 2.62 -4.60
N ALA A 67 2.97 3.71 -3.90
CA ALA A 67 1.71 3.88 -3.17
C ALA A 67 0.93 5.07 -3.73
N ASN A 68 -0.27 4.83 -4.24
CA ASN A 68 -1.15 5.85 -4.79
C ASN A 68 -2.51 5.83 -4.11
N THR A 69 -2.94 6.95 -3.54
CA THR A 69 -4.32 7.14 -3.06
C THR A 69 -5.01 8.24 -3.86
N ASN A 70 -6.16 7.92 -4.46
CA ASN A 70 -6.97 8.82 -5.28
C ASN A 70 -8.28 9.22 -4.59
N GLY A 71 -8.54 8.72 -3.38
CA GLY A 71 -9.76 9.00 -2.61
C GLY A 71 -9.44 9.49 -1.20
N SER A 72 -10.28 9.10 -0.26
CA SER A 72 -10.14 9.43 1.16
C SER A 72 -9.59 8.28 2.00
N GLY A 73 -9.22 7.17 1.36
CA GLY A 73 -8.70 5.98 2.01
C GLY A 73 -7.21 6.03 2.28
N ASP A 74 -6.79 5.26 3.29
CA ASP A 74 -5.43 5.29 3.82
C ASP A 74 -4.58 4.09 3.39
N ILE A 75 -3.29 4.34 3.22
CA ILE A 75 -2.29 3.32 2.86
C ILE A 75 -1.19 3.30 3.92
N LEU A 76 -0.95 2.13 4.51
CA LEU A 76 0.21 1.86 5.37
C LEU A 76 1.14 0.84 4.71
N VAL A 77 2.40 1.21 4.47
CA VAL A 77 3.42 0.35 3.85
C VAL A 77 4.71 0.27 4.66
N LYS A 78 5.41 -0.87 4.60
CA LYS A 78 6.76 -1.04 5.17
C LYS A 78 7.79 -1.29 4.07
N VAL A 79 8.78 -0.40 3.97
CA VAL A 79 9.66 -0.29 2.80
C VAL A 79 11.10 0.03 3.24
N SER A 80 12.10 -0.68 2.69
CA SER A 80 13.50 -0.47 3.07
C SER A 80 14.28 0.48 2.17
N ASP A 81 14.07 0.46 0.85
CA ASP A 81 15.01 1.09 -0.09
C ASP A 81 14.42 2.35 -0.74
N THR A 82 13.28 2.22 -1.43
CA THR A 82 12.67 3.34 -2.19
C THR A 82 11.16 3.36 -2.10
N LEU A 83 10.59 4.53 -1.83
CA LEU A 83 9.14 4.76 -1.84
C LEU A 83 8.78 5.88 -2.81
N VAL A 84 7.87 5.61 -3.74
CA VAL A 84 7.15 6.63 -4.51
C VAL A 84 5.73 6.72 -3.97
N ALA A 85 5.40 7.83 -3.32
CA ALA A 85 4.09 8.05 -2.70
C ALA A 85 3.35 9.20 -3.38
N THR A 86 2.11 8.95 -3.82
CA THR A 86 1.25 9.97 -4.41
C THR A 86 -0.10 10.02 -3.70
N SER A 87 -0.42 11.15 -3.06
CA SER A 87 -1.75 11.42 -2.51
C SER A 87 -2.45 12.47 -3.36
N ASN A 88 -3.47 12.04 -4.11
CA ASN A 88 -4.28 12.90 -4.97
C ASN A 88 -5.59 13.35 -4.30
N GLY A 89 -6.04 12.65 -3.26
CA GLY A 89 -7.27 12.95 -2.53
C GLY A 89 -7.03 13.42 -1.11
N SER A 90 -7.90 12.99 -0.20
CA SER A 90 -7.82 13.34 1.23
C SER A 90 -7.19 12.24 2.09
N GLY A 91 -6.93 11.06 1.51
CA GLY A 91 -6.36 9.92 2.22
C GLY A 91 -4.87 10.05 2.51
N ASP A 92 -4.45 9.45 3.62
CA ASP A 92 -3.08 9.49 4.11
C ASP A 92 -2.25 8.31 3.59
N ILE A 93 -0.96 8.55 3.35
CA ILE A 93 0.03 7.49 3.12
C ILE A 93 1.02 7.51 4.28
N THR A 94 0.99 6.46 5.08
CA THR A 94 1.95 6.23 6.15
C THR A 94 2.97 5.19 5.71
N TYR A 95 4.25 5.43 6.01
CA TYR A 95 5.30 4.46 5.71
C TYR A 95 6.18 4.16 6.91
N ILE A 96 6.62 2.90 7.02
CA ILE A 96 7.57 2.40 8.01
C ILE A 96 8.87 2.03 7.31
N GLY A 97 10.01 2.30 7.95
CA GLY A 97 11.35 1.99 7.44
C GLY A 97 12.16 3.26 7.18
N SER A 98 13.23 3.16 6.41
CA SER A 98 14.11 4.29 6.06
C SER A 98 14.41 4.37 4.55
N PRO A 99 13.38 4.37 3.68
CA PRO A 99 13.58 4.43 2.25
C PRO A 99 13.96 5.85 1.79
N THR A 100 14.53 5.96 0.59
CA THR A 100 14.53 7.21 -0.17
C THR A 100 13.11 7.49 -0.65
N VAL A 101 12.53 8.63 -0.25
CA VAL A 101 11.13 8.95 -0.54
C VAL A 101 11.03 10.00 -1.64
N THR A 102 10.28 9.67 -2.70
CA THR A 102 9.74 10.63 -3.66
C THR A 102 8.26 10.79 -3.40
N GLN A 103 7.83 11.97 -2.98
CA GLN A 103 6.44 12.22 -2.63
C GLN A 103 5.78 13.29 -3.51
N ARG A 104 4.51 13.07 -3.84
CA ARG A 104 3.64 14.03 -4.52
C ARG A 104 2.32 14.14 -3.77
N ARG A 105 1.99 15.35 -3.36
CA ARG A 105 0.74 15.65 -2.65
C ARG A 105 -0.04 16.67 -3.46
N ASN A 106 -1.06 16.19 -4.15
CA ASN A 106 -1.94 17.01 -4.98
C ASN A 106 -3.29 17.30 -4.29
N GLY A 107 -3.64 16.51 -3.27
CA GLY A 107 -4.81 16.71 -2.43
C GLY A 107 -4.48 17.19 -1.01
N SER A 108 -5.42 16.98 -0.08
CA SER A 108 -5.27 17.39 1.33
C SER A 108 -4.67 16.33 2.24
N GLY A 109 -4.60 15.06 1.79
CA GLY A 109 -4.01 13.97 2.58
C GLY A 109 -2.52 14.14 2.83
N THR A 110 -1.98 13.44 3.81
CA THR A 110 -0.58 13.56 4.26
C THR A 110 0.26 12.36 3.81
N ILE A 111 1.58 12.56 3.79
CA ILE A 111 2.55 11.50 3.56
C ILE A 111 3.55 11.56 4.71
N THR A 112 3.53 10.55 5.59
CA THR A 112 4.19 10.63 6.90
C THR A 112 4.93 9.34 7.24
N GLN A 113 6.12 9.47 7.85
CA GLN A 113 6.85 8.34 8.40
C GLN A 113 6.28 7.95 9.77
N LYS A 114 6.02 6.66 9.97
CA LYS A 114 5.69 6.08 11.29
C LYS A 114 6.99 5.56 11.92
N SER A 115 7.34 6.16 13.07
CA SER A 115 8.48 5.77 13.91
C SER A 115 8.30 4.42 14.58
#